data_AF-F8DE21-F1
#
_entry.id   AF-F8DE21-F1
#
_cell.length_a   1.000
_cell.length_b   1.000
_cell.length_c   1.000
_cell.angle_alpha   90.00
_cell.angle_beta   90.00
_cell.angle_gamma   90.00
#
_symmetry.space_group_name_H-M   'P 1'
#
loop_
_entity.id
_entity.type
_entity.pdbx_description
1 polymer ?
#
loop_
_entity_poly.entity_id
_entity_poly.type
_entity_poly.pdbx_seq_one_letter_code
_entity_poly.pdbx_strand_id
1 'polypeptide(L)'
;MQQTIETKEVNGQTVEITRVDGEVKTATIRSDESDRYTSAASSDVGTQFVGTESLWDNMDYNKMSQILSWVSDAWNSHIEDDGDYDSWFTAQGPAGVTIPESELSNSSDLGDRLSDADEWLRDNEGDFYDGPSSIIVVDYHGDDDNTYGIGYVGRAGESSYKNALVDVHHEDNNNLPSELSEVESEGVAFHELLHIYDATHPSDVSTRSGNPDEISIMYSWDGVSCSDNGDTEQIVEWVSDCTEGSVHSYIDSNF
;
A
#
# COMPACT_ATOMS: atom_id res chain seq x y z
N MET A 1 -12.68 28.74 4.70
CA MET A 1 -12.81 27.29 4.54
C MET A 1 -13.99 26.99 3.63
N GLN A 2 -13.68 26.80 2.35
CA GLN A 2 -14.59 26.31 1.33
C GLN A 2 -14.28 24.83 1.10
N GLN A 3 -15.27 23.97 1.33
CA GLN A 3 -15.17 22.53 1.07
C GLN A 3 -15.90 22.19 -0.22
N THR A 4 -15.29 21.34 -1.05
CA THR A 4 -15.92 20.80 -2.27
C THR A 4 -15.73 19.30 -2.32
N ILE A 5 -16.77 18.59 -2.76
CA ILE A 5 -16.74 17.15 -3.04
C ILE A 5 -16.93 16.99 -4.54
N GLU A 6 -16.04 16.26 -5.20
CA GLU A 6 -16.10 15.95 -6.62
C GLU A 6 -15.88 14.45 -6.86
N THR A 7 -16.50 13.91 -7.90
CA THR A 7 -16.30 12.53 -8.34
C THR A 7 -15.54 12.55 -9.67
N LYS A 8 -14.48 11.75 -9.79
CA LYS A 8 -13.66 11.64 -11.01
C LYS A 8 -13.40 10.18 -11.38
N GLU A 9 -13.21 9.95 -12.66
CA GLU A 9 -12.71 8.68 -13.18
C GLU A 9 -11.18 8.74 -13.25
N VAL A 10 -10.50 7.83 -12.54
CA VAL A 10 -9.05 7.65 -12.56
C VAL A 10 -8.79 6.19 -12.89
N ASN A 11 -8.07 5.91 -13.98
CA ASN A 11 -7.79 4.54 -14.47
C ASN A 11 -9.01 3.61 -14.64
N GLY A 12 -10.22 4.18 -14.78
CA GLY A 12 -11.45 3.40 -14.91
C GLY A 12 -12.18 3.13 -13.59
N GLN A 13 -11.68 3.69 -12.48
CA GLN A 13 -12.29 3.66 -11.16
C GLN A 13 -12.95 5.00 -10.82
N THR A 14 -14.11 4.94 -10.16
CA THR A 14 -14.79 6.12 -9.62
C THR A 14 -14.15 6.52 -8.29
N VAL A 15 -13.56 7.72 -8.25
CA VAL A 15 -12.88 8.29 -7.08
C VAL A 15 -13.68 9.47 -6.53
N GLU A 16 -14.05 9.42 -5.25
CA GLU A 16 -14.62 10.57 -4.53
C GLU A 16 -13.51 11.40 -3.89
N ILE A 17 -13.37 12.66 -4.30
CA ILE A 17 -12.34 13.57 -3.82
C ILE A 17 -12.98 14.69 -2.99
N THR A 18 -12.51 14.86 -1.75
CA THR A 18 -12.82 16.02 -0.93
C THR A 18 -11.66 17.02 -0.98
N ARG A 19 -11.97 18.29 -1.23
CA ARG A 19 -11.00 19.40 -1.17
C ARG A 19 -11.37 20.41 -0.10
N VAL A 20 -10.36 21.02 0.51
CA VAL A 20 -10.50 22.15 1.43
C VAL A 20 -9.62 23.29 0.92
N ASP A 21 -10.23 24.45 0.68
CA ASP A 21 -9.55 25.65 0.18
C ASP A 21 -8.72 25.41 -1.11
N GLY A 22 -9.12 24.42 -1.92
CA GLY A 22 -8.52 24.07 -3.22
C GLY A 22 -7.59 22.85 -3.18
N GLU A 23 -7.08 22.49 -1.99
CA GLU A 23 -6.17 21.38 -1.78
C GLU A 23 -6.92 20.08 -1.50
N VAL A 24 -6.35 18.95 -1.91
CA VAL A 24 -6.96 17.63 -1.64
C VAL A 24 -6.85 17.35 -0.15
N LYS A 25 -7.98 17.00 0.44
CA LYS A 25 -8.06 16.50 1.81
C LYS A 25 -8.10 14.98 1.81
N THR A 26 -9.00 14.37 1.04
CA THR A 26 -9.11 12.92 0.90
C THR A 26 -9.48 12.55 -0.53
N ALA A 27 -9.09 11.35 -0.97
CA ALA A 27 -9.67 10.66 -2.12
C ALA A 27 -9.97 9.21 -1.76
N THR A 28 -11.14 8.71 -2.12
CA THR A 28 -11.61 7.36 -1.76
C THR A 28 -12.06 6.58 -2.99
N ILE A 29 -11.63 5.33 -3.07
CA ILE A 29 -12.03 4.31 -4.04
C ILE A 29 -12.75 3.19 -3.27
N ARG A 30 -13.88 2.72 -3.81
CA ARG A 30 -14.63 1.57 -3.29
C ARG A 30 -14.88 0.62 -4.45
N SER A 31 -14.66 -0.67 -4.26
CA SER A 31 -15.14 -1.67 -5.23
C SER A 31 -16.68 -1.60 -5.32
N ASP A 32 -17.21 -1.85 -6.51
CA ASP A 32 -18.50 -1.33 -7.00
C ASP A 32 -19.75 -1.58 -6.12
N GLU A 33 -20.73 -0.66 -6.21
CA GLU A 33 -22.03 -0.68 -5.51
C GLU A 33 -23.01 -1.81 -5.93
N SER A 34 -22.56 -2.88 -6.59
CA SER A 34 -23.45 -3.98 -6.98
C SER A 34 -23.71 -4.94 -5.82
N ASP A 35 -24.96 -4.96 -5.35
CA ASP A 35 -25.52 -5.84 -4.31
C ASP A 35 -25.30 -5.42 -2.84
N ARG A 36 -25.62 -4.17 -2.51
CA ARG A 36 -25.95 -3.71 -1.13
C ARG A 36 -27.16 -4.41 -0.46
N TYR A 37 -27.58 -5.57 -0.94
CA TYR A 37 -28.70 -6.34 -0.40
C TYR A 37 -28.46 -7.85 -0.47
N THR A 38 -27.42 -8.38 0.19
CA THR A 38 -27.58 -9.65 0.93
C THR A 38 -26.45 -9.92 1.92
N SER A 39 -26.90 -10.13 3.16
CA SER A 39 -26.23 -10.84 4.26
C SER A 39 -25.25 -10.04 5.10
N ALA A 40 -25.51 -10.10 6.41
CA ALA A 40 -24.72 -9.51 7.47
C ALA A 40 -23.53 -10.43 7.74
N ALA A 41 -22.38 -10.10 7.17
CA ALA A 41 -21.00 -10.38 7.62
C ALA A 41 -20.01 -10.24 6.44
N SER A 42 -20.01 -9.12 5.69
CA SER A 42 -18.80 -8.82 4.89
C SER A 42 -17.76 -8.25 5.84
N SER A 43 -16.61 -8.92 5.88
CA SER A 43 -15.37 -8.42 6.45
C SER A 43 -14.93 -7.23 5.60
N ASP A 44 -15.10 -6.01 6.12
CA ASP A 44 -14.74 -4.79 5.40
C ASP A 44 -13.23 -4.55 5.51
N VAL A 45 -12.50 -4.74 4.42
CA VAL A 45 -11.04 -4.61 4.36
C VAL A 45 -10.69 -3.19 3.93
N GLY A 46 -10.30 -2.36 4.90
CA GLY A 46 -9.96 -0.96 4.67
C GLY A 46 -8.46 -0.68 4.64
N THR A 47 -7.99 0.05 3.62
CA THR A 47 -6.62 0.57 3.56
C THR A 47 -6.62 2.09 3.44
N GLN A 48 -5.82 2.74 4.30
CA GLN A 48 -5.58 4.18 4.21
C GLN A 48 -4.15 4.49 3.79
N PHE A 49 -3.99 5.54 2.99
CA PHE A 49 -2.70 6.08 2.60
C PHE A 49 -2.52 7.47 3.21
N VAL A 50 -1.33 7.73 3.74
CA VAL A 50 -0.98 9.00 4.38
C VAL A 50 0.41 9.43 3.96
N GLY A 51 0.59 10.72 3.68
CA GLY A 51 1.88 11.28 3.31
C GLY A 51 2.62 11.86 4.51
N THR A 52 3.95 11.84 4.46
CA THR A 52 4.80 12.64 5.35
C THR A 52 4.89 14.09 4.87
N GLU A 53 5.31 15.01 5.75
CA GLU A 53 5.56 16.40 5.36
C GLU A 53 6.62 16.50 4.26
N SER A 54 7.68 15.71 4.34
CA SER A 54 8.72 15.62 3.31
C SER A 54 8.18 15.15 1.95
N LEU A 55 7.21 14.22 1.93
CA LEU A 55 6.51 13.86 0.69
C LEU A 55 5.87 15.10 0.06
N TRP A 56 5.07 15.86 0.82
CA TRP A 56 4.32 16.99 0.25
C TRP A 56 5.20 18.19 -0.11
N ASP A 57 6.38 18.32 0.50
CA ASP A 57 7.37 19.32 0.15
C ASP A 57 8.08 19.03 -1.19
N ASN A 58 8.10 17.77 -1.64
CA ASN A 58 8.84 17.34 -2.83
C ASN A 58 7.94 16.82 -3.96
N MET A 59 6.78 16.24 -3.62
CA MET A 59 5.83 15.62 -4.53
C MET A 59 4.46 16.29 -4.44
N ASP A 60 3.75 16.32 -5.57
CA ASP A 60 2.35 16.71 -5.57
C ASP A 60 1.42 15.51 -5.29
N TYR A 61 0.13 15.79 -5.10
CA TYR A 61 -0.86 14.76 -4.83
C TYR A 61 -0.98 13.70 -5.94
N ASN A 62 -0.45 13.94 -7.15
CA ASN A 62 -0.59 12.96 -8.23
C ASN A 62 0.15 11.68 -7.90
N LYS A 63 1.31 11.72 -7.23
CA LYS A 63 2.04 10.50 -6.85
C LYS A 63 1.23 9.64 -5.87
N MET A 64 0.69 10.26 -4.82
CA MET A 64 -0.25 9.59 -3.90
C MET A 64 -1.46 9.02 -4.63
N SER A 65 -2.02 9.75 -5.60
CA SER A 65 -3.16 9.28 -6.39
C SER A 65 -2.80 8.11 -7.33
N GLN A 66 -1.56 8.05 -7.84
CA GLN A 66 -1.08 6.94 -8.66
C GLN A 66 -0.93 5.69 -7.81
N ILE A 67 -0.27 5.79 -6.65
CA ILE A 67 -0.16 4.70 -5.68
C ILE A 67 -1.54 4.19 -5.26
N LEU A 68 -2.45 5.08 -4.87
CA LEU A 68 -3.81 4.71 -4.47
C LEU A 68 -4.54 3.89 -5.55
N SER A 69 -4.53 4.39 -6.79
CA SER A 69 -5.23 3.74 -7.90
C SER A 69 -4.58 2.40 -8.27
N TRP A 70 -3.25 2.38 -8.37
CA TRP A 70 -2.52 1.17 -8.76
C TRP A 70 -2.69 0.06 -7.72
N VAL A 71 -2.53 0.38 -6.42
CA VAL A 71 -2.71 -0.59 -5.34
C VAL A 71 -4.16 -1.11 -5.30
N SER A 72 -5.15 -0.22 -5.51
CA SER A 72 -6.54 -0.64 -5.58
C SER A 72 -6.82 -1.55 -6.76
N ASP A 73 -6.28 -1.24 -7.95
CA ASP A 73 -6.44 -2.09 -9.14
C ASP A 73 -5.76 -3.45 -8.96
N ALA A 74 -4.54 -3.48 -8.43
CA ALA A 74 -3.79 -4.71 -8.17
C ALA A 74 -4.50 -5.58 -7.12
N TRP A 75 -5.01 -4.98 -6.03
CA TRP A 75 -5.80 -5.69 -5.04
C TRP A 75 -7.07 -6.29 -5.65
N ASN A 76 -7.81 -5.52 -6.44
CA ASN A 76 -9.03 -6.00 -7.10
C ASN A 76 -8.75 -7.11 -8.12
N SER A 77 -7.58 -7.10 -8.76
CA SER A 77 -7.18 -8.07 -9.78
C SER A 77 -6.69 -9.39 -9.19
N HIS A 78 -6.02 -9.33 -8.04
CA HIS A 78 -5.26 -10.47 -7.48
C HIS A 78 -5.78 -10.99 -6.15
N ILE A 79 -6.40 -10.14 -5.34
CA ILE A 79 -6.80 -10.48 -3.97
C ILE A 79 -8.32 -10.56 -3.87
N GLU A 80 -9.06 -9.55 -4.32
CA GLU A 80 -10.52 -9.58 -4.24
C GLU A 80 -11.11 -10.67 -5.16
N ASP A 81 -11.64 -11.72 -4.56
CA ASP A 81 -12.37 -12.80 -5.26
C ASP A 81 -13.88 -12.55 -5.14
N ASP A 82 -14.61 -12.70 -6.27
CA ASP A 82 -16.06 -12.55 -6.60
C ASP A 82 -17.13 -12.72 -5.45
N GLY A 83 -16.94 -12.12 -4.27
CA GLY A 83 -17.93 -12.00 -3.21
C GLY A 83 -17.54 -12.41 -1.78
N ASP A 84 -16.26 -12.64 -1.45
CA ASP A 84 -15.89 -13.07 -0.09
C ASP A 84 -15.59 -11.91 0.89
N TYR A 85 -15.14 -10.74 0.44
CA TYR A 85 -14.95 -9.54 1.27
C TYR A 85 -14.99 -8.25 0.44
N ASP A 86 -15.49 -7.16 1.05
CA ASP A 86 -15.54 -5.83 0.42
C ASP A 86 -14.23 -5.08 0.75
N SER A 87 -13.67 -4.35 -0.21
CA SER A 87 -12.48 -3.54 0.00
C SER A 87 -12.71 -2.05 -0.25
N TRP A 88 -11.99 -1.21 0.47
CA TRP A 88 -11.91 0.22 0.17
C TRP A 88 -10.53 0.79 0.41
N PHE A 89 -10.19 1.79 -0.41
CA PHE A 89 -8.91 2.46 -0.39
C PHE A 89 -9.13 3.97 -0.24
N THR A 90 -8.44 4.62 0.69
CA THR A 90 -8.53 6.08 0.87
C THR A 90 -7.17 6.70 1.05
N ALA A 91 -6.84 7.73 0.28
CA ALA A 91 -5.63 8.52 0.49
C ALA A 91 -5.93 9.88 1.10
N GLN A 92 -5.09 10.29 2.05
CA GLN A 92 -5.03 11.66 2.55
C GLN A 92 -4.22 12.53 1.59
N GLY A 93 -4.69 13.75 1.34
CA GLY A 93 -3.91 14.78 0.66
C GLY A 93 -3.24 15.73 1.65
N PRO A 94 -2.51 16.75 1.17
CA PRO A 94 -1.76 17.68 2.02
C PRO A 94 -2.64 18.49 3.00
N ALA A 95 -3.94 18.64 2.71
CA ALA A 95 -4.90 19.28 3.61
C ALA A 95 -5.61 18.27 4.56
N GLY A 96 -5.24 16.99 4.51
CA GLY A 96 -5.71 15.89 5.36
C GLY A 96 -4.77 15.62 6.52
N VAL A 97 -4.71 14.36 6.96
CA VAL A 97 -3.67 13.91 7.90
C VAL A 97 -2.33 13.88 7.17
N THR A 98 -1.30 14.44 7.81
CA THR A 98 0.09 14.47 7.34
C THR A 98 0.98 14.22 8.55
N ILE A 99 1.95 13.33 8.40
CA ILE A 99 2.92 13.04 9.47
C ILE A 99 4.02 14.12 9.43
N PRO A 100 4.23 14.90 10.50
CA PRO A 100 5.26 15.94 10.52
C PRO A 100 6.65 15.32 10.45
N GLU A 101 7.56 15.91 9.67
CA GLU A 101 8.93 15.38 9.53
C GLU A 101 9.69 15.46 10.87
N SER A 102 9.30 16.39 11.75
CA SER A 102 9.89 16.52 13.10
C SER A 102 9.63 15.34 14.03
N GLU A 103 8.65 14.49 13.70
CA GLU A 103 8.28 13.32 14.48
C GLU A 103 8.97 12.05 13.97
N LEU A 104 9.62 12.11 12.81
CA LEU A 104 10.26 10.96 12.16
C LEU A 104 11.77 10.95 12.41
N SER A 105 12.31 9.75 12.60
CA SER A 105 13.75 9.51 12.72
C SER A 105 14.49 9.99 11.48
N ASN A 106 15.64 10.64 11.69
CA ASN A 106 16.58 10.98 10.62
C ASN A 106 17.61 9.84 10.37
N SER A 107 17.38 8.66 10.94
CA SER A 107 18.17 7.44 10.68
C SER A 107 18.03 7.02 9.21
N SER A 108 19.02 6.33 8.65
CA SER A 108 18.83 5.68 7.33
C SER A 108 17.83 4.52 7.42
N ASP A 109 17.62 3.93 8.59
CA ASP A 109 16.72 2.80 8.77
C ASP A 109 15.25 3.19 8.63
N LEU A 110 14.60 2.75 7.54
CA LEU A 110 13.16 2.92 7.32
C LEU A 110 12.31 2.27 8.43
N GLY A 111 12.83 1.25 9.14
CA GLY A 111 12.15 0.63 10.27
C GLY A 111 11.98 1.56 11.46
N ASP A 112 12.97 2.42 11.74
CA ASP A 112 12.85 3.46 12.77
C ASP A 112 11.76 4.47 12.37
N ARG A 113 11.74 4.89 11.09
CA ARG A 113 10.74 5.84 10.57
C ARG A 113 9.33 5.25 10.57
N LEU A 114 9.16 3.98 10.20
CA LEU A 114 7.88 3.28 10.30
C LEU A 114 7.38 3.25 11.74
N SER A 115 8.27 2.95 12.70
CA SER A 115 7.91 2.91 14.12
C SER A 115 7.46 4.29 14.62
N ASP A 116 8.18 5.35 14.27
CA ASP A 116 7.83 6.72 14.64
C ASP A 116 6.50 7.16 14.01
N ALA A 117 6.29 6.82 12.74
CA ALA A 117 5.03 7.08 12.03
C ALA A 117 3.84 6.36 12.66
N ASP A 118 3.99 5.07 13.02
CA ASP A 118 2.97 4.29 13.72
C ASP A 118 2.60 4.90 15.08
N GLU A 119 3.61 5.25 15.88
CA GLU A 119 3.40 5.87 17.19
C GLU A 119 2.71 7.22 17.06
N TRP A 120 3.16 8.08 16.13
CA TRP A 120 2.58 9.40 15.94
C TRP A 120 1.12 9.34 15.49
N LEU A 121 0.81 8.52 14.48
CA LEU A 121 -0.56 8.37 13.97
C LEU A 121 -1.50 7.83 15.06
N ARG A 122 -1.06 6.81 15.80
CA ARG A 122 -1.85 6.23 16.89
C ARG A 122 -2.13 7.25 18.00
N ASP A 123 -1.12 8.02 18.41
CA ASP A 123 -1.21 8.88 19.57
C ASP A 123 -1.86 10.24 19.28
N ASN A 124 -1.83 10.70 18.02
CA ASN A 124 -2.33 12.03 17.61
C ASN A 124 -3.55 11.98 16.68
N GLU A 125 -3.73 10.90 15.93
CA GLU A 125 -4.74 10.77 14.87
C GLU A 125 -5.58 9.49 15.08
N GLY A 126 -5.98 9.22 16.32
CA GLY A 126 -6.63 7.95 16.71
C GLY A 126 -7.88 7.58 15.89
N ASP A 127 -8.74 8.55 15.55
CA ASP A 127 -9.92 8.28 14.70
C ASP A 127 -9.53 7.86 13.26
N PHE A 128 -8.42 8.41 12.74
CA PHE A 128 -7.84 8.01 11.46
C PHE A 128 -7.18 6.63 11.61
N TYR A 129 -6.37 6.44 12.66
CA TYR A 129 -5.62 5.21 12.90
C TYR A 129 -6.52 4.00 13.13
N ASP A 130 -7.59 4.12 13.93
CA ASP A 130 -8.47 3.00 14.29
C ASP A 130 -9.43 2.61 13.17
N GLY A 131 -9.66 3.48 12.18
CA GLY A 131 -10.64 3.29 11.10
C GLY A 131 -10.34 2.12 10.15
N PRO A 132 -9.15 2.05 9.52
CA PRO A 132 -8.82 1.02 8.54
C PRO A 132 -8.24 -0.25 9.17
N SER A 133 -8.24 -1.32 8.37
CA SER A 133 -7.49 -2.55 8.65
C SER A 133 -5.99 -2.36 8.49
N SER A 134 -5.54 -1.48 7.59
CA SER A 134 -4.13 -1.25 7.29
C SER A 134 -3.85 0.20 6.89
N ILE A 135 -2.62 0.67 7.12
CA ILE A 135 -2.18 2.01 6.74
C ILE A 135 -0.88 1.93 5.96
N ILE A 136 -0.80 2.62 4.82
CA ILE A 136 0.43 2.81 4.05
C ILE A 136 0.89 4.25 4.20
N VAL A 137 2.08 4.43 4.77
CA VAL A 137 2.77 5.71 4.88
C VAL A 137 3.61 5.89 3.61
N VAL A 138 3.38 6.99 2.89
CA VAL A 138 4.16 7.37 1.70
C VAL A 138 5.12 8.47 2.13
N ASP A 139 6.41 8.19 2.02
CA ASP A 139 7.50 9.02 2.55
C ASP A 139 8.45 9.50 1.44
N TYR A 140 9.26 10.51 1.75
CA TYR A 140 10.34 11.02 0.89
C TYR A 140 11.58 11.25 1.75
N HIS A 141 12.24 10.16 2.15
CA HIS A 141 13.37 10.21 3.08
C HIS A 141 14.72 10.14 2.39
N GLY A 142 14.81 9.35 1.33
CA GLY A 142 16.02 9.24 0.52
C GLY A 142 17.12 8.48 1.21
N ASP A 143 16.86 7.19 1.43
CA ASP A 143 17.85 6.25 1.92
C ASP A 143 18.70 5.64 0.78
N ASP A 144 19.99 5.42 1.07
CA ASP A 144 20.98 4.78 0.18
C ASP A 144 21.10 3.26 0.46
N ASP A 145 20.45 2.72 1.50
CA ASP A 145 20.60 1.31 1.94
C ASP A 145 19.79 0.29 1.11
N ASN A 146 19.36 0.64 -0.12
CA ASN A 146 18.58 -0.20 -1.06
C ASN A 146 17.28 -0.80 -0.48
N THR A 147 16.71 -0.15 0.53
CA THR A 147 15.40 -0.50 1.08
C THR A 147 14.38 0.52 0.56
N TYR A 148 13.35 0.05 -0.14
CA TYR A 148 12.37 0.93 -0.80
C TYR A 148 11.03 0.99 -0.06
N GLY A 149 10.79 0.03 0.83
CA GLY A 149 9.63 -0.05 1.68
C GLY A 149 9.87 -0.98 2.87
N ILE A 150 9.00 -0.89 3.87
CA ILE A 150 8.99 -1.77 5.03
C ILE A 150 7.59 -1.83 5.65
N GLY A 151 7.13 -3.03 5.98
CA GLY A 151 5.83 -3.26 6.60
C GLY A 151 5.91 -4.16 7.82
N TYR A 152 4.99 -3.95 8.77
CA TYR A 152 4.74 -4.95 9.79
C TYR A 152 4.04 -6.17 9.17
N VAL A 153 4.42 -7.37 9.62
CA VAL A 153 3.88 -8.62 9.06
C VAL A 153 2.71 -9.14 9.90
N GLY A 154 1.57 -9.42 9.23
CA GLY A 154 0.42 -10.10 9.82
C GLY A 154 -0.27 -9.31 10.94
N ARG A 155 -0.49 -8.00 10.70
CA ARG A 155 -1.04 -7.06 11.67
C ARG A 155 -2.31 -6.34 11.22
N ALA A 156 -2.87 -6.68 10.05
CA ALA A 156 -4.08 -6.02 9.59
C ALA A 156 -5.22 -6.17 10.64
N GLY A 157 -5.90 -5.08 10.94
CA GLY A 157 -7.00 -5.03 11.91
C GLY A 157 -6.58 -4.92 13.37
N GLU A 158 -5.28 -4.98 13.68
CA GLU A 158 -4.77 -4.80 15.04
C GLU A 158 -4.87 -3.33 15.52
N SER A 159 -4.84 -3.13 16.84
CA SER A 159 -4.89 -1.79 17.45
C SER A 159 -3.56 -1.02 17.41
N SER A 160 -2.50 -1.64 16.87
CA SER A 160 -1.14 -1.10 16.79
C SER A 160 -0.35 -1.87 15.75
N TYR A 161 0.67 -1.25 15.14
CA TYR A 161 1.58 -1.90 14.20
C TYR A 161 0.90 -2.42 12.93
N LYS A 162 -0.17 -1.78 12.45
CA LYS A 162 -0.87 -2.16 11.21
C LYS A 162 -0.46 -1.30 10.01
N ASN A 163 0.75 -0.76 10.08
CA ASN A 163 1.30 0.18 9.13
C ASN A 163 2.39 -0.46 8.26
N ALA A 164 2.56 0.09 7.08
CA ALA A 164 3.78 -0.01 6.30
C ALA A 164 4.22 1.37 5.82
N LEU A 165 5.46 1.46 5.35
CA LEU A 165 6.07 2.66 4.80
C LEU A 165 6.67 2.35 3.43
N VAL A 166 6.43 3.23 2.46
CA VAL A 166 7.10 3.23 1.15
C VAL A 166 7.84 4.55 0.98
N ASP A 167 9.13 4.51 0.65
CA ASP A 167 9.93 5.71 0.36
C ASP A 167 9.90 5.96 -1.14
N VAL A 168 9.35 7.09 -1.62
CA VAL A 168 9.28 7.40 -3.06
C VAL A 168 10.51 8.17 -3.56
N HIS A 169 11.45 8.54 -2.69
CA HIS A 169 12.64 9.30 -3.07
C HIS A 169 13.51 8.56 -4.11
N HIS A 170 13.51 7.23 -4.11
CA HIS A 170 14.35 6.43 -5.00
C HIS A 170 14.05 6.67 -6.50
N GLU A 171 12.83 7.10 -6.84
CA GLU A 171 12.43 7.45 -8.21
C GLU A 171 13.13 8.73 -8.70
N ASP A 172 13.28 9.73 -7.83
CA ASP A 172 13.86 11.03 -8.19
C ASP A 172 15.40 10.98 -8.32
N ASN A 173 16.07 10.05 -7.64
CA ASN A 173 17.53 9.94 -7.67
C ASN A 173 18.06 8.96 -8.75
N ASN A 174 17.17 8.41 -9.61
CA ASN A 174 17.50 7.29 -10.51
C ASN A 174 18.17 6.11 -9.77
N ASN A 175 17.78 5.88 -8.52
CA ASN A 175 18.31 4.79 -7.69
C ASN A 175 17.36 3.59 -7.63
N LEU A 176 16.31 3.60 -8.47
CA LEU A 176 15.45 2.45 -8.66
C LEU A 176 16.23 1.35 -9.42
N PRO A 177 16.30 0.12 -8.90
CA PRO A 177 16.91 -0.99 -9.60
C PRO A 177 16.08 -1.33 -10.84
N SER A 178 16.74 -1.83 -11.89
CA SER A 178 16.09 -2.16 -13.16
C SER A 178 14.91 -3.12 -13.01
N GLU A 179 15.00 -3.99 -12.03
CA GLU A 179 14.05 -5.03 -11.69
C GLU A 179 12.71 -4.44 -11.21
N LEU A 180 12.71 -3.27 -10.57
CA LEU A 180 11.49 -2.60 -10.11
C LEU A 180 10.95 -1.59 -11.12
N SER A 181 11.61 -1.40 -12.27
CA SER A 181 11.26 -0.33 -13.23
C SER A 181 9.88 -0.45 -13.87
N GLU A 182 9.21 -1.60 -13.76
CA GLU A 182 7.84 -1.78 -14.26
C GLU A 182 6.77 -1.41 -13.25
N VAL A 183 7.08 -1.45 -11.96
CA VAL A 183 6.11 -1.27 -10.88
C VAL A 183 6.40 -0.07 -9.97
N GLU A 184 7.65 0.40 -9.94
CA GLU A 184 8.09 1.59 -9.20
C GLU A 184 7.62 1.57 -7.72
N SER A 185 7.39 2.72 -7.08
CA SER A 185 6.90 2.75 -5.69
C SER A 185 5.46 2.29 -5.52
N GLU A 186 4.65 2.29 -6.58
CA GLU A 186 3.30 1.72 -6.60
C GLU A 186 3.34 0.23 -6.25
N GLY A 187 4.24 -0.52 -6.90
CA GLY A 187 4.49 -1.93 -6.62
C GLY A 187 5.02 -2.18 -5.23
N VAL A 188 5.94 -1.33 -4.76
CA VAL A 188 6.47 -1.42 -3.38
C VAL A 188 5.36 -1.19 -2.36
N ALA A 189 4.48 -0.21 -2.56
CA ALA A 189 3.34 0.02 -1.68
C ALA A 189 2.42 -1.20 -1.59
N PHE A 190 2.17 -1.89 -2.72
CA PHE A 190 1.39 -3.12 -2.73
C PHE A 190 2.13 -4.29 -2.08
N HIS A 191 3.43 -4.45 -2.33
CA HIS A 191 4.28 -5.43 -1.67
C HIS A 191 4.18 -5.32 -0.15
N GLU A 192 4.36 -4.11 0.38
CA GLU A 192 4.28 -3.89 1.83
C GLU A 192 2.86 -4.04 2.38
N LEU A 193 1.83 -3.71 1.58
CA LEU A 193 0.45 -3.99 1.95
C LEU A 193 0.22 -5.50 2.15
N LEU A 194 0.73 -6.34 1.25
CA LEU A 194 0.61 -7.79 1.35
C LEU A 194 1.31 -8.33 2.60
N HIS A 195 2.45 -7.75 3.01
CA HIS A 195 3.08 -8.07 4.30
C HIS A 195 2.15 -7.85 5.49
N ILE A 196 1.40 -6.73 5.51
CA ILE A 196 0.44 -6.45 6.61
C ILE A 196 -0.61 -7.57 6.74
N TYR A 197 -0.96 -8.24 5.64
CA TYR A 197 -1.85 -9.42 5.60
C TYR A 197 -1.11 -10.77 5.64
N ASP A 198 0.06 -10.81 6.27
CA ASP A 198 0.84 -12.03 6.59
C ASP A 198 1.47 -12.74 5.38
N ALA A 199 1.52 -12.10 4.21
CA ALA A 199 2.40 -12.56 3.15
C ALA A 199 3.87 -12.41 3.60
N THR A 200 4.73 -13.35 3.24
CA THR A 200 6.16 -13.29 3.54
C THR A 200 6.97 -13.67 2.32
N HIS A 201 8.18 -13.13 2.16
CA HIS A 201 9.00 -13.45 0.98
C HIS A 201 9.24 -14.95 0.75
N PRO A 202 9.47 -15.80 1.78
CA PRO A 202 9.64 -17.24 1.56
C PRO A 202 8.42 -17.94 0.96
N SER A 203 7.24 -17.31 1.08
CA SER A 203 6.00 -17.74 0.45
C SER A 203 5.99 -17.48 -1.06
N ASP A 204 6.89 -16.64 -1.59
CA ASP A 204 6.86 -16.22 -3.00
C ASP A 204 8.25 -16.00 -3.62
N VAL A 205 8.74 -17.04 -4.29
CA VAL A 205 9.94 -16.97 -5.15
C VAL A 205 9.60 -17.42 -6.57
N SER A 206 8.34 -17.25 -6.94
CA SER A 206 7.79 -17.84 -8.16
C SER A 206 8.16 -16.98 -9.36
N THR A 207 8.49 -17.61 -10.50
CA THR A 207 8.46 -16.96 -11.81
C THR A 207 7.13 -17.28 -12.48
N ARG A 208 6.61 -16.33 -13.25
CA ARG A 208 5.28 -16.48 -13.87
C ARG A 208 5.30 -17.60 -14.91
N SER A 209 4.33 -18.51 -14.83
CA SER A 209 4.26 -19.63 -15.77
C SER A 209 4.14 -19.14 -17.22
N GLY A 210 5.15 -19.42 -18.04
CA GLY A 210 5.21 -18.99 -19.44
C GLY A 210 6.02 -17.72 -19.70
N ASN A 211 6.37 -16.96 -18.66
CA ASN A 211 7.26 -15.79 -18.70
C ASN A 211 8.32 -15.93 -17.60
N PRO A 212 9.40 -16.69 -17.85
CA PRO A 212 10.39 -17.02 -16.81
C PRO A 212 11.17 -15.80 -16.30
N ASP A 213 11.14 -14.68 -17.03
CA ASP A 213 11.84 -13.43 -16.71
C ASP A 213 11.03 -12.51 -15.77
N GLU A 214 9.73 -12.80 -15.58
CA GLU A 214 8.80 -12.08 -14.71
C GLU A 214 8.71 -12.78 -13.34
N ILE A 215 9.02 -12.05 -12.28
CA ILE A 215 8.90 -12.49 -10.88
C ILE A 215 7.75 -11.77 -10.16
N SER A 216 7.18 -12.46 -9.17
CA SER A 216 6.07 -11.95 -8.36
C SER A 216 6.44 -10.66 -7.62
N ILE A 217 5.43 -9.84 -7.34
CA ILE A 217 5.58 -8.63 -6.53
C ILE A 217 6.21 -8.93 -5.16
N MET A 218 5.96 -10.10 -4.56
CA MET A 218 6.48 -10.50 -3.23
C MET A 218 7.87 -11.14 -3.24
N TYR A 219 8.57 -11.10 -4.38
CA TYR A 219 9.85 -11.76 -4.57
C TYR A 219 10.96 -11.23 -3.63
N SER A 220 11.79 -12.11 -3.06
CA SER A 220 13.06 -11.76 -2.39
C SER A 220 14.17 -12.78 -2.65
N TRP A 221 15.42 -12.30 -2.72
CA TRP A 221 16.62 -13.14 -2.90
C TRP A 221 16.98 -14.00 -1.66
N ASP A 222 16.38 -13.73 -0.49
CA ASP A 222 16.87 -14.23 0.81
C ASP A 222 16.11 -15.43 1.42
N GLY A 223 15.10 -16.03 0.77
CA GLY A 223 14.29 -17.07 1.43
C GLY A 223 13.58 -18.04 0.50
N VAL A 224 14.07 -19.28 0.43
CA VAL A 224 13.57 -20.33 -0.48
C VAL A 224 12.45 -21.16 0.14
N SER A 225 11.27 -21.23 -0.49
CA SER A 225 10.42 -22.44 -0.43
C SER A 225 9.40 -22.65 -1.56
N CYS A 226 9.18 -21.70 -2.47
CA CYS A 226 8.48 -21.95 -3.74
C CYS A 226 9.48 -22.34 -4.84
N SER A 227 9.05 -23.04 -5.88
CA SER A 227 9.96 -23.59 -6.89
C SER A 227 10.66 -22.48 -7.69
N ASP A 228 11.98 -22.39 -7.55
CA ASP A 228 12.91 -21.64 -8.41
C ASP A 228 12.73 -22.07 -9.88
N ASN A 229 12.39 -21.12 -10.77
CA ASN A 229 11.94 -21.42 -12.14
C ASN A 229 12.52 -20.49 -13.24
N GLY A 230 13.52 -19.64 -13.01
CA GLY A 230 14.05 -18.80 -14.10
C GLY A 230 15.05 -17.72 -13.75
N ASP A 231 15.53 -17.03 -14.80
CA ASP A 231 16.32 -15.80 -14.69
C ASP A 231 15.39 -14.66 -14.27
N THR A 232 15.85 -13.78 -13.41
CA THR A 232 14.98 -12.84 -12.69
C THR A 232 15.25 -11.40 -13.08
N GLU A 233 14.66 -10.97 -14.19
CA GLU A 233 14.98 -9.68 -14.79
C GLU A 233 14.01 -8.58 -14.35
N GLN A 234 12.75 -8.91 -14.03
CA GLN A 234 11.69 -7.92 -13.82
C GLN A 234 10.65 -8.35 -12.77
N ILE A 235 10.41 -7.49 -11.78
CA ILE A 235 9.26 -7.56 -10.87
C ILE A 235 8.06 -6.94 -11.57
N VAL A 236 6.95 -7.67 -11.61
CA VAL A 236 5.69 -7.24 -12.22
C VAL A 236 4.56 -7.27 -11.20
N GLU A 237 3.40 -6.71 -11.54
CA GLU A 237 2.19 -6.66 -10.70
C GLU A 237 1.67 -8.03 -10.22
N TRP A 238 2.11 -9.12 -10.86
CA TRP A 238 1.66 -10.47 -10.59
C TRP A 238 1.92 -10.90 -9.13
N VAL A 239 0.89 -11.49 -8.52
CA VAL A 239 0.94 -12.13 -7.21
C VAL A 239 0.90 -13.65 -7.40
N SER A 240 1.74 -14.42 -6.69
CA SER A 240 1.67 -15.89 -6.77
C SER A 240 0.50 -16.47 -5.97
N ASP A 241 0.04 -17.66 -6.36
CA ASP A 241 -0.99 -18.44 -5.64
C ASP A 241 -0.66 -18.63 -4.14
N CYS A 242 0.63 -18.66 -3.77
CA CYS A 242 1.06 -18.81 -2.39
C CYS A 242 0.86 -17.52 -1.58
N THR A 243 1.11 -16.36 -2.21
CA THR A 243 0.81 -15.06 -1.61
C THR A 243 -0.68 -14.83 -1.53
N GLU A 244 -1.43 -15.04 -2.63
CA GLU A 244 -2.90 -14.93 -2.66
C GLU A 244 -3.52 -15.79 -1.55
N GLY A 245 -3.14 -17.08 -1.48
CA GLY A 245 -3.66 -17.99 -0.46
C GLY A 245 -3.27 -17.62 0.98
N SER A 246 -2.12 -16.98 1.20
CA SER A 246 -1.72 -16.51 2.53
C SER A 246 -2.56 -15.31 2.96
N VAL A 247 -2.75 -14.33 2.07
CA VAL A 247 -3.56 -13.14 2.32
C VAL A 247 -5.02 -13.51 2.56
N HIS A 248 -5.60 -14.37 1.71
CA HIS A 248 -6.96 -14.88 1.87
C HIS A 248 -7.13 -15.61 3.22
N SER A 249 -6.19 -16.50 3.55
CA SER A 249 -6.23 -17.23 4.83
C SER A 249 -6.16 -16.30 6.03
N TYR A 250 -5.40 -15.20 5.93
CA TYR A 250 -5.33 -14.19 6.97
C TYR A 250 -6.65 -13.45 7.12
N ILE A 251 -7.24 -12.99 6.01
CA ILE A 251 -8.52 -12.28 6.02
C ILE A 251 -9.61 -13.14 6.65
N ASP A 252 -9.76 -14.39 6.17
CA ASP A 252 -10.74 -15.37 6.67
C ASP A 252 -10.61 -15.68 8.18
N SER A 253 -9.42 -15.49 8.74
CA SER A 253 -9.12 -15.81 10.13
C SER A 253 -9.32 -14.63 11.08
N ASN A 254 -9.29 -13.40 10.57
CA ASN A 254 -9.19 -12.19 11.40
C ASN A 254 -10.35 -11.18 11.20
N PHE A 255 -11.14 -11.32 10.13
CA PHE A 255 -12.30 -10.46 9.85
C PHE A 255 -13.60 -11.29 9.73
#